data_AF-A6GXQ4-F1
#
_entry.id   AF-A6GXQ4-F1
#
_cell.length_a   1.000
_cell.length_b   1.000
_cell.length_c   1.000
_cell.angle_alpha   90.00
_cell.angle_beta   90.00
_cell.angle_gamma   90.00
#
_symmetry.space_group_name_H-M   'P 1'
#
loop_
_entity.id
_entity.type
_entity.pdbx_description
1 polymer ?
#
loop_
_entity_poly.entity_id
_entity_poly.type
_entity_poly.pdbx_seq_one_letter_code
_entity_poly.pdbx_strand_id
1 'polypeptide(L)'
;MDNHEIKIIYPKGMRVTLKGTTFRKAVQIALANNNAVPDEPLKMIFLSTGKILFLDKNAFSSYLNGTITQKELIELTECDELYRNNNDMQINDHYIDKGSLWKGVKQQAILIDDDVYVFTKLDLNIFEAVEPLQ
;
A
#
# COMPACT_ATOMS: atom_id res chain seq x y z
N MET A 1 -21.32 -4.96 -11.62
CA MET A 1 -20.07 -4.34 -11.17
C MET A 1 -20.38 -3.68 -9.85
N ASP A 2 -19.73 -4.10 -8.79
CA ASP A 2 -20.00 -3.55 -7.46
C ASP A 2 -19.38 -2.15 -7.38
N ASN A 3 -20.21 -1.19 -7.01
CA ASN A 3 -19.77 0.18 -6.77
C ASN A 3 -19.20 0.26 -5.36
N HIS A 4 -18.02 0.81 -5.22
CA HIS A 4 -17.34 0.94 -3.93
C HIS A 4 -17.15 2.42 -3.57
N GLU A 5 -17.07 2.67 -2.27
CA GLU A 5 -16.48 3.89 -1.74
C GLU A 5 -15.02 3.59 -1.37
N ILE A 6 -14.10 4.17 -2.13
CA ILE A 6 -12.67 3.87 -2.05
C ILE A 6 -11.92 5.14 -1.69
N LYS A 7 -11.05 5.08 -0.70
CA LYS A 7 -10.12 6.17 -0.37
C LYS A 7 -8.71 5.78 -0.82
N ILE A 8 -8.08 6.64 -1.61
CA ILE A 8 -6.68 6.54 -2.01
C ILE A 8 -5.88 7.51 -1.14
N ILE A 9 -4.80 7.00 -0.54
CA ILE A 9 -3.90 7.76 0.31
C ILE A 9 -2.58 7.95 -0.41
N TYR A 10 -2.12 9.19 -0.46
CA TYR A 10 -0.84 9.61 -1.02
C TYR A 10 0.09 10.08 0.10
N PRO A 11 1.40 10.23 -0.17
CA PRO A 11 2.31 10.86 0.76
C PRO A 11 1.87 12.28 1.15
N LYS A 12 2.31 12.75 2.32
CA LYS A 12 2.11 14.12 2.82
C LYS A 12 0.64 14.46 3.09
N GLY A 13 -0.15 13.47 3.51
CA GLY A 13 -1.55 13.66 3.93
C GLY A 13 -2.56 13.87 2.83
N MET A 14 -2.17 13.78 1.55
CA MET A 14 -3.12 13.93 0.45
C MET A 14 -4.01 12.69 0.31
N ARG A 15 -5.32 12.92 0.16
CA ARG A 15 -6.35 11.86 0.16
C ARG A 15 -7.37 12.14 -0.92
N VAL A 16 -7.71 11.11 -1.70
CA VAL A 16 -8.78 11.16 -2.71
C VAL A 16 -9.84 10.14 -2.35
N THR A 17 -11.09 10.57 -2.21
CA THR A 17 -12.22 9.66 -1.97
C THR A 17 -13.08 9.55 -3.22
N LEU A 18 -13.18 8.33 -3.74
CA LEU A 18 -13.97 7.97 -4.91
C LEU A 18 -15.27 7.31 -4.45
N LYS A 19 -16.40 7.91 -4.81
CA LYS A 19 -17.73 7.40 -4.49
C LYS A 19 -18.37 6.75 -5.71
N GLY A 20 -19.10 5.66 -5.50
CA GLY A 20 -19.86 5.00 -6.58
C GLY A 20 -18.99 4.53 -7.74
N THR A 21 -17.72 4.20 -7.48
CA THR A 21 -16.73 3.87 -8.51
C THR A 21 -16.42 2.38 -8.49
N THR A 22 -16.20 1.77 -9.65
CA THR A 22 -15.79 0.37 -9.74
C THR A 22 -14.33 0.22 -9.32
N PHE A 23 -13.96 -0.95 -8.80
CA PHE A 23 -12.57 -1.20 -8.39
C PHE A 23 -11.57 -0.91 -9.52
N ARG A 24 -11.83 -1.42 -10.73
CA ARG A 24 -10.97 -1.16 -11.90
C ARG A 24 -10.81 0.32 -12.22
N LYS A 25 -11.89 1.10 -12.13
CA LYS A 25 -11.83 2.55 -12.38
C LYS A 25 -11.05 3.28 -11.27
N ALA A 26 -11.19 2.85 -10.01
CA ALA A 26 -10.40 3.38 -8.91
C ALA A 26 -8.90 3.11 -9.11
N VAL A 27 -8.52 1.91 -9.57
CA VAL A 27 -7.13 1.58 -9.92
C VAL A 27 -6.61 2.47 -11.06
N GLN A 28 -7.39 2.67 -12.11
CA GLN A 28 -7.01 3.56 -13.21
C GLN A 28 -6.78 5.00 -12.73
N ILE A 29 -7.59 5.49 -11.78
CA ILE A 29 -7.41 6.82 -11.19
C ILE A 29 -6.16 6.86 -10.31
N ALA A 30 -5.93 5.84 -9.49
CA ALA A 30 -4.75 5.76 -8.63
C ALA A 30 -3.44 5.79 -9.42
N LEU A 31 -3.40 5.09 -10.56
CA LEU A 31 -2.24 5.01 -11.44
C LEU A 31 -2.17 6.12 -12.50
N ALA A 32 -3.22 6.94 -12.63
CA ALA A 32 -3.22 8.04 -13.59
C ALA A 32 -2.24 9.11 -13.09
N ASN A 33 -1.02 9.09 -13.65
CA ASN A 33 -0.06 10.16 -13.47
C ASN A 33 -0.69 11.45 -14.04
N ASN A 34 -1.20 12.28 -13.14
CA ASN A 34 -1.81 13.54 -13.48
C ASN A 34 -1.11 14.62 -12.67
N ASN A 35 -0.86 15.77 -13.29
CA ASN A 35 -0.11 16.87 -12.66
C ASN A 35 -0.76 17.41 -11.37
N ALA A 36 -1.98 16.98 -11.01
CA ALA A 36 -2.63 17.36 -9.75
C ALA A 36 -2.17 16.50 -8.56
N VAL A 37 -1.57 15.32 -8.81
CA VAL A 37 -1.06 14.41 -7.79
C VAL A 37 0.36 13.98 -8.18
N PRO A 38 1.40 14.71 -7.70
CA PRO A 38 2.77 14.49 -8.15
C PRO A 38 3.44 13.24 -7.56
N ASP A 39 2.94 12.78 -6.41
CA ASP A 39 3.52 11.66 -5.68
C ASP A 39 2.76 10.35 -6.01
N GLU A 40 3.47 9.23 -6.05
CA GLU A 40 2.85 7.91 -6.23
C GLU A 40 1.97 7.57 -5.01
N PRO A 41 0.80 6.93 -5.22
CA PRO A 41 -0.09 6.61 -4.13
C PRO A 41 0.51 5.50 -3.25
N LEU A 42 0.21 5.55 -1.95
CA LEU A 42 0.73 4.59 -0.98
C LEU A 42 -0.21 3.41 -0.77
N LYS A 43 -1.49 3.69 -0.51
CA LYS A 43 -2.49 2.66 -0.20
C LYS A 43 -3.88 3.02 -0.68
N MET A 44 -4.67 1.98 -0.95
CA MET A 44 -6.08 2.04 -1.28
C MET A 44 -6.89 1.40 -0.14
N ILE A 45 -7.96 2.06 0.27
CA ILE A 45 -8.81 1.62 1.39
C ILE A 45 -10.24 1.48 0.91
N PHE A 46 -10.81 0.29 1.08
CA PHE A 46 -12.23 0.04 0.85
C PHE A 46 -13.01 0.46 2.09
N LEU A 47 -13.73 1.58 2.03
CA LEU A 47 -14.37 2.15 3.22
C LEU A 47 -15.49 1.25 3.79
N SER A 48 -16.10 0.40 2.95
CA SER A 48 -17.15 -0.53 3.39
C SER A 48 -16.63 -1.71 4.21
N THR A 49 -15.37 -2.12 4.03
CA THR A 49 -14.79 -3.30 4.69
C THR A 49 -13.60 -2.97 5.58
N GLY A 50 -13.03 -1.77 5.45
CA GLY A 50 -11.77 -1.40 6.08
C GLY A 50 -10.54 -2.06 5.44
N LYS A 51 -10.71 -2.86 4.37
CA LYS A 51 -9.59 -3.53 3.70
C LYS A 51 -8.61 -2.51 3.12
N ILE A 52 -7.33 -2.70 3.40
CA ILE A 52 -6.24 -1.86 2.90
C ILE A 52 -5.40 -2.67 1.91
N LEU A 53 -5.10 -2.07 0.76
CA LEU A 53 -4.16 -2.57 -0.22
C LEU A 53 -2.99 -1.59 -0.35
N PHE A 54 -1.76 -2.05 -0.18
CA PHE A 54 -0.57 -1.30 -0.59
C PHE A 54 -0.56 -1.13 -2.11
N LEU A 55 -0.36 0.09 -2.61
CA LEU A 55 -0.39 0.37 -4.04
C LEU A 55 0.94 0.05 -4.73
N ASP A 56 1.20 -1.25 -4.86
CA ASP A 56 2.26 -1.80 -5.71
C ASP A 56 1.97 -1.49 -7.19
N LYS A 57 2.71 -0.54 -7.77
CA LYS A 57 2.52 -0.11 -9.15
C LYS A 57 2.58 -1.26 -10.16
N ASN A 58 3.46 -2.23 -9.95
CA ASN A 58 3.65 -3.36 -10.86
C ASN A 58 2.46 -4.33 -10.78
N ALA A 59 2.05 -4.71 -9.57
CA ALA A 59 0.90 -5.59 -9.37
C ALA A 59 -0.40 -4.96 -9.90
N PHE A 60 -0.65 -3.69 -9.59
CA PHE A 60 -1.84 -2.99 -10.07
C PHE A 60 -1.83 -2.79 -11.60
N SER A 61 -0.67 -2.56 -12.21
CA SER A 61 -0.53 -2.50 -13.68
C SER A 61 -0.82 -3.86 -14.32
N SER A 62 -0.28 -4.95 -13.75
CA SER A 62 -0.58 -6.33 -14.16
C SER A 62 -2.06 -6.65 -14.10
N TYR A 63 -2.77 -6.17 -13.06
CA TYR A 63 -4.22 -6.31 -12.97
C TYR A 63 -4.95 -5.54 -14.08
N LEU A 64 -4.58 -4.28 -14.34
CA LEU A 64 -5.22 -3.49 -15.40
C LEU A 64 -5.06 -4.12 -16.79
N ASN A 65 -3.92 -4.75 -17.03
CA ASN A 65 -3.57 -5.46 -18.26
C ASN A 65 -4.20 -6.86 -18.34
N GLY A 66 -4.82 -7.35 -17.26
CA GLY A 66 -5.44 -8.67 -17.19
C GLY A 66 -4.45 -9.83 -17.00
N THR A 67 -3.21 -9.55 -16.62
CA THR A 67 -2.18 -10.56 -16.32
C THR A 67 -2.46 -11.28 -15.01
N ILE A 68 -3.00 -10.55 -14.02
CA ILE A 68 -3.49 -11.13 -12.76
C ILE A 68 -4.96 -10.76 -12.55
N THR A 69 -5.68 -11.61 -11.84
CA THR A 69 -7.06 -11.38 -11.42
C THR A 69 -7.13 -10.39 -10.25
N GLN A 70 -8.32 -9.85 -9.99
CA GLN A 70 -8.56 -9.01 -8.81
C GLN A 70 -8.26 -9.77 -7.50
N LYS A 71 -8.54 -11.08 -7.46
CA LYS A 71 -8.28 -11.90 -6.28
C LYS A 71 -6.78 -11.99 -5.99
N GLU A 72 -5.99 -12.31 -7.01
CA GLU A 72 -4.52 -12.39 -6.88
C GLU A 72 -3.92 -11.03 -6.51
N LEU A 73 -4.42 -9.93 -7.09
CA LEU A 73 -4.00 -8.58 -6.70
C LEU A 73 -4.23 -8.33 -5.20
N ILE A 74 -5.43 -8.65 -4.70
CA ILE A 74 -5.76 -8.48 -3.28
C ILE A 74 -4.83 -9.34 -2.42
N GLU A 75 -4.60 -10.61 -2.78
CA GLU A 75 -3.70 -11.49 -2.02
C GLU A 75 -2.25 -10.97 -1.96
N LEU A 76 -1.77 -10.33 -3.02
CA LEU A 76 -0.42 -9.76 -3.08
C LEU A 76 -0.27 -8.47 -2.25
N THR A 77 -1.32 -7.65 -2.24
CA THR A 77 -1.24 -6.24 -1.80
C THR A 77 -1.97 -5.95 -0.49
N GLU A 78 -2.81 -6.86 -0.01
CA GLU A 78 -3.53 -6.68 1.24
C GLU A 78 -2.59 -6.62 2.43
N CYS A 79 -2.84 -5.64 3.29
CA CYS A 79 -2.10 -5.43 4.52
C CYS A 79 -3.02 -4.86 5.62
N ASP A 80 -2.60 -4.99 6.87
CA ASP A 80 -3.28 -4.38 8.01
C ASP A 80 -3.04 -2.86 8.03
N GLU A 81 -1.80 -2.44 7.73
CA GLU A 81 -1.39 -1.05 7.60
C GLU A 81 0.02 -0.96 6.94
N LEU A 82 0.40 0.22 6.45
CA LEU A 82 1.77 0.53 6.01
C LEU A 82 2.58 1.21 7.10
N TYR A 83 3.86 0.89 7.17
CA TYR A 83 4.78 1.43 8.16
C TYR A 83 6.08 1.93 7.52
N ARG A 84 6.77 2.83 8.22
CA ARG A 84 8.18 3.15 7.99
C ARG A 84 8.98 2.89 9.26
N ASN A 85 10.18 2.34 9.12
CA ASN A 85 11.11 2.26 10.22
C ASN A 85 11.69 3.65 10.54
N ASN A 86 11.81 3.97 11.82
CA ASN A 86 12.29 5.27 12.30
C ASN A 86 13.80 5.36 12.52
N ASN A 87 14.50 4.22 12.42
CA ASN A 87 15.95 4.06 12.56
C ASN A 87 16.47 3.12 11.48
N ASP A 88 17.78 3.18 11.22
CA ASP A 88 18.46 2.15 10.42
C ASP A 88 18.38 0.80 11.12
N MET A 89 18.23 -0.29 10.35
CA MET A 89 18.06 -1.64 10.89
C MET A 89 19.04 -2.60 10.24
N GLN A 90 19.47 -3.61 11.01
CA GLN A 90 20.19 -4.77 10.50
C GLN A 90 19.37 -6.02 10.78
N ILE A 91 18.89 -6.71 9.74
CA ILE A 91 18.06 -7.91 9.86
C ILE A 91 18.57 -8.96 8.88
N ASN A 92 18.93 -10.16 9.38
CA ASN A 92 19.37 -11.29 8.55
C ASN A 92 20.42 -10.90 7.49
N ASP A 93 21.47 -10.20 7.91
CA ASP A 93 22.55 -9.68 7.05
C ASP A 93 22.17 -8.57 6.05
N HIS A 94 20.91 -8.12 6.05
CA HIS A 94 20.47 -6.96 5.30
C HIS A 94 20.52 -5.69 6.15
N TYR A 95 21.16 -4.66 5.60
CA TYR A 95 21.06 -3.29 6.12
C TYR A 95 19.84 -2.61 5.49
N ILE A 96 19.02 -1.99 6.31
CA ILE A 96 17.76 -1.37 5.88
C ILE A 96 17.77 0.08 6.34
N ASP A 97 17.74 0.98 5.37
CA ASP A 97 17.78 2.42 5.64
C ASP A 97 16.55 2.86 6.43
N LYS A 98 16.76 3.82 7.32
CA LYS A 98 15.70 4.58 7.97
C LYS A 98 14.69 5.10 6.94
N GLY A 99 13.42 4.91 7.25
CA GLY A 99 12.32 5.39 6.41
C GLY A 99 11.93 4.43 5.29
N SER A 100 12.55 3.25 5.18
CA SER A 100 12.10 2.19 4.25
C SER A 100 10.63 1.82 4.51
N LEU A 101 9.92 1.39 3.47
CA LEU A 101 8.48 1.12 3.54
C LEU A 101 8.20 -0.35 3.84
N TRP A 102 7.22 -0.61 4.70
CA TRP A 102 6.88 -1.95 5.16
C TRP A 102 5.37 -2.17 5.12
N LYS A 103 4.93 -3.38 4.79
CA LYS A 103 3.55 -3.84 4.99
C LYS A 103 3.42 -4.54 6.33
N GLY A 104 2.45 -4.12 7.13
CA GLY A 104 2.03 -4.81 8.34
C GLY A 104 1.06 -5.94 8.00
N VAL A 105 1.35 -7.16 8.45
CA VAL A 105 0.47 -8.33 8.29
C VAL A 105 0.56 -9.18 9.55
N LYS A 106 -0.55 -9.38 10.27
CA LYS A 106 -0.66 -10.28 11.43
C LYS A 106 0.48 -10.08 12.46
N GLN A 107 0.74 -8.83 12.87
CA GLN A 107 1.82 -8.45 13.81
C GLN A 107 3.25 -8.65 13.27
N GLN A 108 3.41 -8.80 11.96
CA GLN A 108 4.71 -8.79 11.28
C GLN A 108 4.82 -7.55 10.41
N ALA A 109 6.03 -6.99 10.33
CA ALA A 109 6.39 -6.01 9.31
C ALA A 109 7.18 -6.75 8.23
N ILE A 110 6.74 -6.64 6.98
CA ILE A 110 7.42 -7.21 5.81
C ILE A 110 7.91 -6.05 4.95
N LEU A 111 9.20 -6.03 4.64
CA LEU A 111 9.83 -4.98 3.85
C LEU A 111 9.22 -4.98 2.45
N ILE A 112 8.91 -3.79 1.94
CA ILE A 112 8.50 -3.60 0.56
C ILE A 112 9.75 -3.20 -0.22
N ASP A 113 10.34 -4.19 -0.87
CA ASP A 113 11.54 -4.09 -1.68
C ASP A 113 11.46 -5.11 -2.82
N ASP A 114 11.95 -4.76 -4.00
CA ASP A 114 11.85 -5.59 -5.20
C ASP A 114 12.90 -6.73 -5.20
N ASP A 115 13.99 -6.57 -4.46
CA ASP A 115 15.17 -7.46 -4.50
C ASP A 115 15.28 -8.36 -3.27
N VAL A 116 14.81 -7.89 -2.10
CA VAL A 116 14.98 -8.61 -0.83
C VAL A 116 13.68 -8.91 -0.11
N TYR A 117 13.56 -10.15 0.39
CA TYR A 117 12.44 -10.56 1.23
C TYR A 117 12.85 -10.57 2.71
N VAL A 118 12.57 -9.46 3.40
CA VAL A 118 12.86 -9.31 4.83
C VAL A 118 11.57 -9.12 5.61
N PHE A 119 11.46 -9.79 6.76
CA PHE A 119 10.36 -9.59 7.69
C PHE A 119 10.84 -9.61 9.14
N THR A 120 10.10 -8.96 10.01
CA THR A 120 10.35 -8.92 11.45
C THR A 120 9.04 -8.77 12.22
N LYS A 121 9.10 -8.88 13.55
CA LYS A 121 7.96 -8.56 14.40
C LYS A 121 7.65 -7.06 14.28
N LEU A 122 6.36 -6.72 14.18
CA LEU A 122 5.93 -5.33 14.21
C LEU A 122 6.10 -4.76 15.63
N ASP A 123 7.12 -3.93 15.81
CA ASP A 123 7.39 -3.16 17.03
C ASP A 123 7.10 -1.67 16.79
N LEU A 124 6.04 -1.14 17.41
CA LEU A 124 5.61 0.25 17.22
C LEU A 124 6.57 1.28 17.84
N ASN A 125 7.62 0.86 18.54
CA ASN A 125 8.73 1.75 18.92
C ASN A 125 9.72 1.97 17.78
N ILE A 126 9.74 1.07 16.79
CA ILE A 126 10.64 1.09 15.63
C ILE A 126 9.86 1.49 14.37
N PHE A 127 8.60 1.10 14.29
CA PHE A 127 7.74 1.32 13.13
C PHE A 127 6.68 2.37 13.42
N GLU A 128 6.59 3.35 12.52
CA GLU A 128 5.54 4.37 12.53
C GLU A 128 4.57 4.13 11.38
N ALA A 129 3.27 4.18 11.66
CA ALA A 129 2.24 4.00 10.65
C ALA A 129 2.27 5.15 9.64
N VAL A 130 2.24 4.81 8.35
CA VAL A 130 2.25 5.77 7.26
C VAL A 130 0.84 6.27 7.02
N GLU A 131 0.62 7.57 7.16
CA GLU A 131 -0.67 8.23 6.90
C GLU A 131 -1.83 7.47 7.57
N PRO A 132 -1.81 7.32 8.91
CA PRO A 132 -2.80 6.54 9.63
C PRO A 132 -4.21 7.10 9.39
N LEU A 133 -5.20 6.21 9.41
CA LEU A 133 -6.61 6.62 9.39
C LEU A 133 -6.89 7.48 10.62
N GLN A 134 -7.21 8.76 10.39
CA GLN A 134 -7.75 9.68 11.39
C GLN A 134 -9.26 9.49 11.51
#